data_AF-A0A2V8TGK3-F1
#
_entry.id   AF-A0A2V8TGK3-F1
#
_cell.length_a   1.000
_cell.length_b   1.000
_cell.length_c   1.000
_cell.angle_alpha   90.00
_cell.angle_beta   90.00
_cell.angle_gamma   90.00
#
_symmetry.space_group_name_H-M   'P 1'
#
loop_
_entity.id
_entity.type
_entity.pdbx_description
1 polymer ?
#
loop_
_entity_poly.entity_id
_entity_poly.type
_entity_poly.pdbx_seq_one_letter_code
_entity_poly.pdbx_strand_id
1 'polypeptide(L)'
;MDDFLAQLQLGLGKLYFQHQDFGEAEKRLRSVCDGFPRSGASPEACYWAGVAAYKGSNDAKHLGATARVLKEKYPDSEWTRKASVWSQ
;
A
#
# COMPACT_ATOMS: atom_id res chain seq x y z
N MET A 1 -19.31 5.94 3.75
CA MET A 1 -19.06 4.94 4.81
C MET A 1 -17.82 4.11 4.50
N ASP A 2 -17.62 3.73 3.25
CA ASP A 2 -16.47 2.93 2.81
C ASP A 2 -15.10 3.59 3.00
N ASP A 3 -14.99 4.92 2.85
CA ASP A 3 -13.74 5.66 3.13
C ASP A 3 -13.30 5.51 4.58
N PHE A 4 -14.23 5.61 5.54
CA PHE A 4 -13.91 5.48 6.96
C PHE A 4 -13.46 4.06 7.29
N LEU A 5 -14.11 3.05 6.71
CA LEU A 5 -13.71 1.66 6.86
C LEU A 5 -12.33 1.39 6.26
N ALA A 6 -12.06 1.92 5.06
CA ALA A 6 -10.76 1.82 4.41
C ALA A 6 -9.65 2.49 5.25
N GLN A 7 -9.92 3.66 5.84
CA GLN A 7 -8.99 4.35 6.74
C GLN A 7 -8.71 3.55 8.01
N LEU A 8 -9.73 2.92 8.61
CA LEU A 8 -9.55 2.07 9.78
C LEU A 8 -8.69 0.84 9.46
N GLN A 9 -8.97 0.17 8.33
CA GLN A 9 -8.20 -1.00 7.91
C GLN A 9 -6.76 -0.63 7.50
N LEU A 10 -6.57 0.53 6.88
CA LEU A 10 -5.25 1.10 6.61
C LEU A 10 -4.48 1.33 7.91
N GLY A 11 -5.12 1.95 8.91
CA GLY A 11 -4.54 2.16 10.24
C GLY A 11 -4.12 0.84 10.89
N LEU A 12 -4.97 -0.19 10.80
CA LEU A 12 -4.67 -1.52 11.30
C LEU A 12 -3.47 -2.14 10.59
N GLY A 13 -3.40 -2.07 9.26
CA GLY A 13 -2.25 -2.55 8.49
C GLY A 13 -0.94 -1.85 8.87
N LYS A 14 -1.00 -0.54 9.13
CA LYS A 14 0.15 0.22 9.65
C LYS A 14 0.56 -0.20 11.05
N LEU A 15 -0.37 -0.58 11.93
CA LEU A 15 -0.04 -1.11 13.26
C LEU A 15 0.77 -2.41 13.12
N TYR A 16 0.33 -3.36 12.28
CA TYR A 16 1.11 -4.57 12.01
C TYR A 16 2.51 -4.25 11.46
N PHE A 17 2.61 -3.25 10.56
CA PHE A 17 3.90 -2.78 10.06
C PHE A 17 4.80 -2.22 11.18
N GLN A 18 4.25 -1.47 12.13
CA GLN A 18 4.98 -0.98 13.31
C GLN A 18 5.42 -2.12 14.24
N HIS A 19 4.62 -3.18 14.34
CA HIS A 19 4.97 -4.42 15.05
C HIS A 19 5.99 -5.29 14.30
N GLN A 20 6.53 -4.82 13.17
CA GLN A 20 7.45 -5.55 12.30
C GLN A 20 6.87 -6.84 11.70
N ASP A 21 5.54 -7.01 11.80
CA ASP A 21 4.82 -8.12 11.17
C ASP A 21 4.47 -7.73 9.73
N PHE A 22 5.51 -7.73 8.89
CA PHE A 22 5.41 -7.26 7.51
C PHE A 22 4.52 -8.15 6.64
N GLY A 23 4.43 -9.45 6.95
CA GLY A 23 3.58 -10.40 6.21
C GLY A 23 2.10 -10.11 6.40
N GLU A 24 1.65 -9.97 7.65
CA GLU A 24 0.26 -9.61 7.93
C GLU A 24 -0.06 -8.16 7.54
N ALA A 25 0.91 -7.25 7.69
CA ALA A 25 0.77 -5.87 7.22
C ALA A 25 0.51 -5.83 5.71
N GLU A 26 1.33 -6.48 4.88
CA GLU A 26 1.14 -6.54 3.43
C GLU A 26 -0.24 -7.07 3.07
N LYS A 27 -0.64 -8.20 3.66
CA LYS A 27 -1.92 -8.86 3.37
C LYS A 27 -3.11 -7.95 3.67
N ARG A 28 -3.11 -7.30 4.84
CA ARG A 28 -4.19 -6.39 5.25
C ARG A 28 -4.23 -5.14 4.38
N LEU A 29 -3.08 -4.54 4.10
CA LEU A 29 -2.99 -3.34 3.27
C LEU A 29 -3.40 -3.62 1.82
N ARG A 30 -3.01 -4.78 1.26
CA ARG A 30 -3.44 -5.21 -0.06
C ARG A 30 -4.95 -5.46 -0.13
N SER A 31 -5.53 -6.02 0.93
CA SER A 31 -7.00 -6.16 1.02
C SER A 31 -7.73 -4.81 0.97
N VAL A 32 -7.15 -3.75 1.52
CA VAL A 32 -7.73 -2.39 1.43
C VAL A 32 -7.61 -1.84 0.01
N CYS A 33 -6.42 -1.98 -0.59
CA CYS A 33 -6.12 -1.56 -1.95
C CYS A 33 -7.08 -2.18 -2.98
N ASP A 34 -7.42 -3.46 -2.82
CA ASP A 34 -8.31 -4.18 -3.74
C ASP A 34 -9.79 -4.08 -3.34
N GLY A 35 -10.10 -4.01 -2.04
CA GLY A 35 -11.47 -3.95 -1.53
C GLY A 35 -12.11 -2.56 -1.61
N PHE A 36 -11.31 -1.49 -1.53
CA PHE A 36 -11.82 -0.11 -1.49
C PHE A 36 -11.22 0.80 -2.57
N PRO A 37 -11.32 0.45 -3.87
CA PRO A 37 -10.59 1.14 -4.93
C PRO A 37 -11.00 2.60 -5.19
N ARG A 38 -12.11 3.06 -4.61
CA ARG A 38 -12.58 4.46 -4.73
C ARG A 38 -12.27 5.31 -3.50
N SER A 39 -11.72 4.71 -2.44
CA SER A 39 -11.40 5.42 -1.20
C SER A 39 -10.10 6.20 -1.33
N GLY A 40 -10.00 7.33 -0.62
CA GLY A 40 -8.74 8.10 -0.55
C GLY A 40 -7.62 7.33 0.16
N ALA A 41 -7.98 6.36 1.01
CA ALA A 41 -7.05 5.48 1.72
C ALA A 41 -6.47 4.35 0.83
N SER A 42 -7.10 4.06 -0.31
CA SER A 42 -6.70 2.97 -1.18
C SER A 42 -5.29 3.11 -1.76
N PRO A 43 -4.92 4.22 -2.42
CA PRO A 43 -3.56 4.40 -2.92
C PRO A 43 -2.52 4.38 -1.79
N GLU A 44 -2.88 4.89 -0.62
CA GLU A 44 -2.00 4.80 0.56
C GLU A 44 -1.78 3.35 0.99
N ALA A 45 -2.85 2.55 1.04
CA ALA A 45 -2.77 1.15 1.41
C ALA A 45 -1.93 0.35 0.40
N CYS A 46 -2.10 0.58 -0.91
CA CYS A 46 -1.27 -0.07 -1.92
C CYS A 46 0.22 0.27 -1.73
N TYR A 47 0.54 1.54 -1.45
CA TYR A 47 1.91 2.00 -1.19
C TYR A 47 2.52 1.26 0.00
N TRP A 48 1.84 1.28 1.16
CA TRP A 48 2.33 0.62 2.36
C TRP A 48 2.40 -0.90 2.21
N ALA A 49 1.54 -1.53 1.41
CA ALA A 49 1.63 -2.96 1.11
C ALA A 49 2.94 -3.30 0.40
N GLY A 50 3.37 -2.47 -0.56
CA GLY A 50 4.67 -2.59 -1.22
C GLY A 50 5.85 -2.40 -0.27
N VAL A 51 5.77 -1.40 0.61
CA VAL A 51 6.80 -1.14 1.63
C VAL A 51 6.89 -2.31 2.62
N ALA A 52 5.76 -2.86 3.05
CA ALA A 52 5.69 -4.04 3.91
C ALA A 52 6.34 -5.24 3.22
N ALA A 53 5.97 -5.54 1.98
CA ALA A 53 6.57 -6.61 1.20
C ALA A 53 8.09 -6.44 1.07
N TYR A 54 8.56 -5.23 0.74
CA TYR A 54 9.99 -4.91 0.68
C TYR A 54 10.69 -5.10 2.02
N LYS A 55 10.08 -4.67 3.14
CA LYS A 55 10.67 -4.84 4.47
C LYS A 55 10.70 -6.31 4.92
N GLY A 56 9.73 -7.12 4.47
CA GLY A 56 9.66 -8.54 4.78
C GLY A 56 10.61 -9.40 3.94
N SER A 57 10.76 -9.12 2.64
CA SER A 57 11.60 -9.91 1.72
C SER A 57 12.97 -9.29 1.44
N ASN A 58 13.16 -8.02 1.77
CA ASN A 58 14.31 -7.19 1.41
C ASN A 58 14.55 -7.09 -0.12
N ASP A 59 13.52 -7.36 -0.93
CA ASP A 59 13.58 -7.33 -2.40
C ASP A 59 12.91 -6.07 -2.98
N ALA A 60 13.71 -5.21 -3.60
CA ALA A 60 13.26 -3.97 -4.22
C ALA A 60 12.27 -4.18 -5.39
N LYS A 61 12.18 -5.39 -5.95
CA LYS A 61 11.19 -5.74 -6.99
C LYS A 61 9.76 -5.48 -6.53
N HIS A 62 9.46 -5.67 -5.23
CA HIS A 62 8.13 -5.38 -4.69
C HIS A 62 7.78 -3.89 -4.77
N LEU A 63 8.76 -3.00 -4.57
CA LEU A 63 8.56 -1.56 -4.68
C LEU A 63 8.29 -1.15 -6.13
N GLY A 64 9.07 -1.69 -7.08
CA GLY A 64 8.86 -1.44 -8.51
C GLY A 64 7.49 -1.93 -9.00
N ALA A 65 7.08 -3.13 -8.59
CA ALA A 65 5.75 -3.66 -8.89
C ALA A 65 4.63 -2.81 -8.29
N THR A 66 4.81 -2.34 -7.06
CA THR A 66 3.84 -1.48 -6.37
C THR A 66 3.73 -0.11 -7.04
N ALA A 67 4.85 0.49 -7.43
CA ALA A 67 4.88 1.75 -8.17
C ALA A 67 4.13 1.65 -9.50
N ARG A 68 4.30 0.53 -10.21
CA ARG A 68 3.55 0.25 -11.45
C ARG A 68 2.04 0.16 -11.19
N VAL A 69 1.62 -0.63 -10.19
CA VAL A 69 0.20 -0.77 -9.83
C VAL A 69 -0.41 0.56 -9.41
N LEU A 70 0.30 1.36 -8.62
CA LEU A 70 -0.11 2.71 -8.22
C LEU A 70 -0.27 3.64 -9.42
N LYS A 71 0.66 3.59 -10.38
CA LYS A 71 0.58 4.37 -11.60
C LYS A 71 -0.58 3.96 -12.50
N GLU A 72 -0.88 2.66 -12.57
CA GLU A 72 -1.99 2.13 -13.38
C GLU A 72 -3.36 2.38 -12.73
N LYS A 73 -3.50 2.17 -11.42
CA LYS A 73 -4.78 2.31 -10.70
C LYS A 73 -5.05 3.73 -10.17
N TYR A 74 -4.02 4.47 -9.80
CA TYR A 74 -4.12 5.76 -9.10
C TYR A 74 -3.14 6.81 -9.64
N PRO A 75 -3.14 7.13 -10.95
CA PRO A 75 -2.12 7.97 -11.58
C PRO A 75 -1.96 9.37 -10.94
N ASP A 76 -3.05 9.97 -10.48
CA ASP A 76 -3.07 11.32 -9.89
C ASP A 76 -2.86 11.36 -8.36
N SER A 77 -2.58 10.21 -7.73
CA SER A 77 -2.40 10.15 -6.27
C SER A 77 -1.02 10.64 -5.83
N GLU A 78 -0.96 11.32 -4.68
CA GLU A 78 0.30 11.68 -4.01
C GLU A 78 1.19 10.45 -3.77
N TRP A 79 0.58 9.31 -3.45
CA TRP A 79 1.30 8.06 -3.20
C TRP A 79 1.95 7.49 -4.45
N THR A 80 1.37 7.72 -5.62
CA THR A 80 1.97 7.37 -6.92
C THR A 80 3.18 8.24 -7.19
N ARG A 81 3.10 9.54 -6.89
CA ARG A 81 4.23 10.47 -7.01
C ARG A 81 5.36 10.13 -6.02
N LYS A 82 5.05 9.62 -4.84
CA LYS A 82 6.04 9.10 -3.89
C LYS A 82 6.67 7.78 -4.39
N ALA A 83 5.85 6.86 -4.90
CA ALA A 83 6.30 5.57 -5.40
C ALA A 83 7.07 5.65 -6.72
N SER A 84 6.96 6.73 -7.50
CA SER A 84 7.67 6.84 -8.77
C SER A 84 9.20 6.80 -8.60
N VAL A 85 9.71 7.18 -7.43
CA VAL A 85 11.14 7.08 -7.08
C VAL A 85 11.62 5.63 -7.03
N TRP A 86 10.73 4.67 -6.78
CA TRP A 86 11.06 3.24 -6.76
C TRP A 86 11.11 2.59 -8.14
N SER A 87 10.62 3.28 -9.16
CA SER A 87 10.64 2.82 -10.55
C SER A 87 11.79 3.44 -11.38
N GLN A 88 12.75 4.11 -10.71
CA GLN A 88 13.94 4.70 -11.34
C GLN A 88 15.10 3.70 -11.47
#